data_AF-A0A1W9UJ95-F1
#
_entry.id   AF-A0A1W9UJ95-F1
#
_cell.length_a   1.000
_cell.length_b   1.000
_cell.length_c   1.000
_cell.angle_alpha   90.00
_cell.angle_beta   90.00
_cell.angle_gamma   90.00
#
_symmetry.space_group_name_H-M   'P 1'
#
loop_
_entity.id
_entity.type
_entity.pdbx_description
1 polymer ?
#
loop_
_entity_poly.entity_id
_entity_poly.type
_entity_poly.pdbx_seq_one_letter_code
_entity_poly.pdbx_strand_id
1 'polypeptide(L)'
;MQHKNIKLMIRKQLKNEFPNWKRLTKKEKKELAGKVLKAIEAQLPAKGIISLDEMGQFISMVNSDKIIKLCNDKRSSSYIKDPELQFIDALIDDGVINRLLSYDGYSPAMRDLFPSTLFRAELLKAIKYPEISYRKFC
;
A
#
# COMPACT_ATOMS: atom_id res chain seq x y z
N MET A 1 -0.62 19.59 5.92
CA MET A 1 0.19 20.35 4.93
C MET A 1 -0.13 20.00 3.46
N GLN A 2 -0.72 18.84 3.12
CA GLN A 2 -0.82 18.38 1.72
C GLN A 2 -1.93 19.01 0.85
N HIS A 3 -3.14 19.23 1.38
CA HIS A 3 -4.28 19.70 0.57
C HIS A 3 -4.14 21.13 -0.01
N LYS A 4 -3.47 22.04 0.73
CA LYS A 4 -3.23 23.42 0.26
C LYS A 4 -2.25 23.45 -0.91
N ASN A 5 -1.23 22.59 -0.88
CA ASN A 5 -0.21 22.52 -1.93
C ASN A 5 -0.77 21.95 -3.24
N ILE A 6 -1.59 20.89 -3.16
CA ILE A 6 -2.24 20.29 -4.34
C ILE A 6 -3.14 21.31 -5.06
N LYS A 7 -3.95 22.08 -4.31
CA LYS A 7 -4.77 23.16 -4.87
C LYS A 7 -3.95 24.23 -5.58
N LEU A 8 -2.76 24.55 -5.08
CA LEU A 8 -1.86 25.52 -5.69
C LEU A 8 -1.22 24.98 -6.97
N MET A 9 -0.79 23.72 -6.98
CA MET A 9 -0.28 23.05 -8.18
C MET A 9 -1.30 23.01 -9.31
N ILE A 10 -2.53 22.56 -9.02
CA ILE A 10 -3.62 22.50 -10.00
C ILE A 10 -3.92 23.88 -10.58
N ARG A 11 -3.94 24.92 -9.74
CA ARG A 11 -4.14 26.31 -10.22
C ARG A 11 -2.99 26.82 -11.08
N LYS A 12 -1.75 26.37 -10.84
CA LYS A 12 -0.59 26.72 -11.68
C LYS A 12 -0.69 26.02 -13.03
N GLN A 13 -1.01 24.72 -13.07
CA GLN A 13 -1.22 23.97 -14.31
C GLN A 13 -2.36 24.53 -15.14
N LEU A 14 -3.54 24.77 -14.55
CA LEU A 14 -4.69 25.34 -15.27
C LEU A 14 -4.42 26.73 -15.85
N LYS A 15 -3.53 27.52 -15.25
CA LYS A 15 -3.13 28.83 -15.80
C LYS A 15 -2.24 28.71 -17.03
N ASN A 16 -1.45 27.63 -17.12
CA ASN A 16 -0.46 27.43 -18.18
C ASN A 16 -1.03 26.63 -19.35
N GLU A 17 -1.82 25.59 -19.06
CA GLU A 17 -2.28 24.61 -20.05
C GLU A 17 -3.71 24.85 -20.54
N PHE A 18 -4.57 25.52 -19.77
CA PHE A 18 -5.98 25.72 -20.16
C PHE A 18 -6.14 26.95 -21.08
N PRO A 19 -6.59 26.77 -22.34
CA PRO A 19 -6.79 27.88 -23.25
C PRO A 19 -7.86 28.85 -22.74
N ASN A 20 -7.65 30.16 -22.97
CA ASN A 20 -8.56 31.22 -22.53
C ASN A 20 -8.79 31.35 -21.00
N TRP A 21 -7.92 30.78 -20.16
CA TRP A 21 -8.05 30.87 -18.69
C TRP A 21 -8.24 32.31 -18.18
N LYS A 22 -7.59 33.30 -18.80
CA LYS A 22 -7.71 34.72 -18.44
C LYS A 22 -9.12 35.29 -18.67
N ARG A 23 -9.87 34.75 -19.64
CA ARG A 23 -11.21 35.22 -20.04
C ARG A 23 -12.35 34.66 -19.17
N LEU A 24 -12.10 33.59 -18.43
CA LEU A 24 -13.11 32.96 -17.56
C LEU A 24 -13.43 33.82 -16.33
N THR A 25 -14.70 33.79 -15.92
CA THR A 25 -15.19 34.41 -14.69
C THR A 25 -14.68 33.67 -13.45
N LYS A 26 -14.73 34.32 -12.29
CA LYS A 26 -14.29 33.73 -11.01
C LYS A 26 -15.08 32.47 -10.64
N LYS A 27 -16.36 32.39 -11.05
CA LYS A 27 -17.25 31.25 -10.77
C LYS A 27 -16.85 30.03 -11.60
N GLU A 28 -16.62 30.21 -12.90
CA GLU A 28 -16.19 29.14 -13.81
C GLU A 28 -14.82 28.60 -13.43
N LYS A 29 -13.85 29.47 -13.09
CA LYS A 29 -12.53 29.05 -12.59
C LYS A 29 -12.62 28.18 -11.34
N LYS A 30 -13.56 28.49 -10.43
CA LYS A 30 -13.78 27.72 -9.19
C LYS A 30 -14.40 26.35 -9.50
N GLU A 31 -15.35 26.31 -10.42
CA GLU A 31 -16.01 25.08 -10.83
C GLU A 31 -15.03 24.13 -11.55
N LEU A 32 -14.24 24.66 -12.48
CA LEU A 32 -13.27 23.87 -13.25
C LEU A 32 -12.18 23.29 -12.35
N ALA A 33 -11.62 24.11 -11.44
CA ALA A 33 -10.68 23.62 -10.43
C ALA A 33 -11.31 22.58 -9.48
N GLY A 34 -12.60 22.73 -9.17
CA GLY A 34 -13.35 21.75 -8.38
C GLY A 34 -13.55 20.41 -9.09
N LYS A 35 -13.86 20.43 -10.39
CA LYS A 35 -13.98 19.22 -11.23
C LYS A 35 -12.65 18.47 -11.33
N VAL A 36 -11.56 19.19 -11.57
CA VAL A 36 -10.20 18.60 -11.63
C VAL A 36 -9.79 17.99 -10.29
N LEU A 37 -10.06 18.66 -9.16
CA LEU A 37 -9.80 18.11 -7.83
C LEU A 37 -10.57 16.80 -7.59
N LYS A 38 -11.86 16.76 -7.93
CA LYS A 38 -12.67 15.53 -7.79
C LYS A 38 -12.17 14.40 -8.67
N ALA A 39 -11.75 14.70 -9.90
CA ALA A 39 -11.20 13.70 -10.81
C ALA A 39 -9.88 13.13 -10.28
N ILE A 40 -9.01 13.97 -9.72
CA ILE A 40 -7.77 13.53 -9.08
C ILE A 40 -8.08 12.74 -7.80
N GLU A 41 -9.01 13.19 -6.97
CA GLU A 41 -9.43 12.46 -5.76
C GLU A 41 -10.02 11.09 -6.09
N ALA A 42 -10.70 10.93 -7.23
CA ALA A 42 -11.16 9.62 -7.73
C ALA A 42 -10.02 8.74 -8.28
N GLN A 43 -8.89 9.35 -8.68
CA GLN A 43 -7.67 8.66 -9.09
C GLN A 43 -6.67 8.44 -7.95
N LEU A 44 -6.92 9.03 -6.77
CA LEU A 44 -6.07 8.80 -5.62
C LEU A 44 -6.18 7.33 -5.20
N PRO A 45 -5.06 6.73 -4.74
CA PRO A 45 -5.10 5.41 -4.16
C PRO A 45 -6.22 5.33 -3.11
N ALA A 46 -6.99 4.24 -3.13
CA ALA A 46 -8.03 3.98 -2.14
C ALA A 46 -7.45 4.16 -0.73
N LYS A 47 -8.26 4.70 0.19
CA LYS A 47 -7.86 4.95 1.59
C LYS A 47 -7.15 3.72 2.16
N GLY A 48 -5.86 3.87 2.52
CA GLY A 48 -5.03 2.79 3.06
C GLY A 48 -3.96 2.26 2.10
N ILE A 49 -3.94 2.68 0.83
CA ILE A 49 -2.83 2.39 -0.09
C ILE A 49 -1.76 3.48 0.05
N ILE A 50 -0.55 3.05 0.40
CA ILE A 50 0.62 3.93 0.55
C ILE A 50 1.38 4.09 -0.76
N SER A 51 2.00 5.25 -0.96
CA SER A 51 2.86 5.49 -2.12
C SER A 51 4.19 4.70 -2.01
N LEU A 52 4.87 4.50 -3.15
CA LEU A 52 6.16 3.81 -3.18
C LEU A 52 7.23 4.52 -2.34
N ASP A 53 7.21 5.85 -2.31
CA ASP A 53 8.14 6.66 -1.51
C ASP A 53 7.88 6.47 -0.01
N GLU A 54 6.62 6.53 0.41
CA GLU A 54 6.22 6.27 1.79
C GLU A 54 6.56 4.83 2.22
N MET A 55 6.38 3.85 1.33
CA MET A 55 6.79 2.47 1.57
C MET A 55 8.31 2.35 1.77
N GLY A 56 9.11 3.05 0.95
CA GLY A 56 10.57 3.06 1.09
C GLY A 56 11.04 3.63 2.44
N GLN A 57 10.42 4.73 2.86
CA GLN A 57 10.66 5.34 4.17
C GLN A 57 10.26 4.38 5.30
N PHE A 58 9.10 3.72 5.16
CA PHE A 58 8.61 2.73 6.12
C PHE A 58 9.57 1.55 6.29
N ILE A 59 10.04 0.95 5.19
CA ILE A 59 10.99 -0.17 5.24
C ILE A 59 12.30 0.25 5.93
N SER A 60 12.77 1.46 5.63
CA SER A 60 13.98 2.02 6.27
C SER A 60 13.82 2.13 7.78
N MET A 61 12.66 2.62 8.24
CA MET A 61 12.31 2.70 9.66
C MET A 61 12.23 1.31 10.31
N VAL A 62 11.55 0.35 9.68
CA VAL A 62 11.45 -1.03 10.20
C VAL A 62 12.82 -1.67 10.35
N ASN A 63 13.72 -1.42 9.42
CA ASN A 63 15.08 -1.96 9.47
C ASN A 63 15.94 -1.28 10.53
N SER A 64 15.78 0.03 10.78
CA SER A 64 16.49 0.73 11.86
C SER A 64 15.99 0.32 13.26
N ASP A 65 14.71 -0.01 13.40
CA ASP A 65 14.13 -0.44 14.68
C ASP A 65 14.62 -1.83 15.15
N LYS A 66 15.19 -2.63 14.24
CA LYS A 66 15.74 -3.95 14.56
C LYS A 66 17.09 -3.78 15.27
N ILE A 67 17.05 -3.47 16.58
CA ILE A 67 18.23 -3.23 17.44
C ILE A 67 19.13 -4.48 17.51
N ILE A 68 18.58 -5.69 17.37
CA ILE A 68 19.36 -6.92 17.40
C ILE A 68 18.80 -7.88 16.35
N LYS A 69 19.66 -8.39 15.45
CA LYS A 69 19.34 -9.48 14.52
C LYS A 69 19.23 -10.83 15.27
N LEU A 70 18.47 -10.89 16.36
CA LEU A 70 18.49 -12.06 17.26
C LEU A 70 17.89 -13.32 16.64
N CYS A 71 16.99 -13.20 15.69
CA CYS A 71 16.49 -14.34 14.95
C CYS A 71 16.33 -13.95 13.48
N ASN A 72 17.43 -13.97 12.74
CA ASN A 72 17.37 -14.36 11.32
C ASN A 72 17.24 -15.89 11.23
N ASP A 73 16.46 -16.49 12.12
CA ASP A 73 16.04 -17.86 11.95
C ASP A 73 15.21 -17.85 10.70
N LYS A 74 15.88 -18.24 9.62
CA LYS A 74 15.32 -18.99 8.52
C LYS A 74 14.58 -20.15 9.18
N ARG A 75 13.41 -19.90 9.75
CA ARG A 75 12.35 -20.90 9.90
C ARG A 75 11.94 -21.21 8.47
N SER A 76 12.87 -21.79 7.71
CA SER A 76 12.66 -22.36 6.42
C SER A 76 11.55 -23.35 6.66
N SER A 77 10.33 -22.97 6.27
CA SER A 77 9.51 -23.65 5.27
C SER A 77 9.68 -25.16 5.12
N SER A 78 10.10 -25.88 6.17
CA SER A 78 10.35 -27.32 6.14
C SER A 78 9.08 -28.10 5.80
N TYR A 79 7.93 -27.44 5.97
CA TYR A 79 6.61 -27.91 5.62
C TYR A 79 6.21 -27.62 4.16
N ILE A 80 6.78 -26.63 3.48
CA ILE A 80 6.53 -26.39 2.06
C ILE A 80 7.48 -27.28 1.26
N LYS A 81 6.97 -28.27 0.54
CA LYS A 81 7.82 -29.19 -0.26
C LYS A 81 8.17 -28.65 -1.64
N ASP A 82 7.36 -27.73 -2.15
CA ASP A 82 7.48 -27.21 -3.50
C ASP A 82 8.58 -26.13 -3.57
N PRO A 83 9.58 -26.27 -4.46
CA PRO A 83 10.72 -25.36 -4.51
C PRO A 83 10.35 -23.94 -4.96
N GLU A 84 9.36 -23.79 -5.84
CA GLU A 84 8.90 -22.47 -6.31
C GLU A 84 8.19 -21.72 -5.18
N LEU A 85 7.34 -22.42 -4.43
CA LEU A 85 6.66 -21.86 -3.27
C LEU A 85 7.63 -21.53 -2.13
N GLN A 86 8.64 -22.36 -1.88
CA GLN A 86 9.70 -22.05 -0.90
C GLN A 86 10.46 -20.78 -1.28
N PHE A 87 10.77 -20.61 -2.56
CA PHE A 87 11.46 -19.42 -3.04
C PHE A 87 10.63 -18.16 -2.80
N ILE A 88 9.33 -18.21 -3.12
CA ILE A 88 8.41 -17.09 -2.91
C ILE A 88 8.26 -16.80 -1.41
N ASP A 89 8.14 -17.83 -0.57
CA ASP A 89 8.06 -17.69 0.88
C ASP A 89 9.30 -17.00 1.46
N ALA A 90 10.49 -17.31 0.93
CA ALA A 90 11.75 -16.69 1.36
C ALA A 90 11.85 -15.19 1.03
N LEU A 91 11.06 -14.68 0.08
CA LEU A 91 11.03 -13.25 -0.28
C LEU A 91 10.19 -12.42 0.69
N ILE A 92 9.44 -13.05 1.60
CA ILE A 92 8.49 -12.37 2.49
C ILE A 92 9.16 -11.99 3.83
N ASP A 93 9.11 -10.69 4.18
CA ASP A 93 9.48 -10.22 5.52
C ASP A 93 8.24 -10.18 6.43
N ASP A 94 8.14 -11.14 7.35
CA ASP A 94 7.05 -11.24 8.32
C ASP A 94 6.89 -9.97 9.18
N GLY A 95 7.99 -9.29 9.52
CA GLY A 95 7.97 -8.09 10.35
C GLY A 95 7.34 -6.90 9.62
N VAL A 96 7.66 -6.74 8.33
CA VAL A 96 7.05 -5.71 7.47
C VAL A 96 5.56 -6.01 7.28
N ILE A 97 5.20 -7.26 6.96
CA ILE A 97 3.80 -7.63 6.71
C ILE A 97 2.94 -7.48 7.96
N ASN A 98 3.42 -7.93 9.11
CA ASN A 98 2.66 -7.82 10.35
C ASN A 98 2.37 -6.37 10.72
N ARG A 99 3.33 -5.46 10.54
CA ARG A 99 3.13 -4.02 10.77
C ARG A 99 2.20 -3.38 9.74
N LEU A 100 2.23 -3.84 8.48
CA LEU A 100 1.41 -3.28 7.40
C LEU A 100 -0.07 -3.70 7.51
N LEU A 101 -0.31 -4.96 7.88
CA LEU A 101 -1.66 -5.54 7.91
C LEU A 101 -2.33 -5.50 9.29
N SER A 102 -1.59 -5.17 10.36
CA SER A 102 -2.16 -5.01 11.69
C SER A 102 -3.09 -3.80 11.77
N TYR A 103 -4.20 -3.93 12.49
CA TYR A 103 -5.07 -2.80 12.82
C TYR A 103 -4.52 -1.97 13.98
N ASP A 104 -5.01 -0.74 14.15
CA ASP A 104 -4.62 0.15 15.25
C ASP A 104 -4.97 -0.47 16.62
N GLY A 105 -3.95 -0.72 17.44
CA GLY A 105 -4.12 -1.39 18.74
C GLY A 105 -3.93 -2.92 18.70
N TYR A 106 -3.42 -3.46 17.60
CA TYR A 106 -2.98 -4.85 17.53
C TYR A 106 -1.82 -5.11 18.51
N SER A 107 -2.01 -6.07 19.42
CA SER A 107 -0.96 -6.56 20.32
C SER A 107 -0.59 -8.01 19.96
N PRO A 108 0.67 -8.28 19.56
CA PRO A 108 1.10 -9.62 19.16
C PRO A 108 1.16 -10.66 20.29
N ALA A 109 1.33 -10.23 21.54
CA ALA A 109 1.77 -11.09 22.65
C ALA A 109 0.82 -12.24 23.02
N MET A 110 -0.46 -12.15 22.65
CA MET A 110 -1.51 -13.12 23.03
C MET A 110 -2.07 -13.90 21.84
N ARG A 111 -1.41 -13.87 20.66
CA ARG A 111 -1.94 -14.51 19.46
C ARG A 111 -1.07 -15.65 18.95
N ASP A 112 -1.75 -16.74 18.60
CA ASP A 112 -1.14 -17.89 17.92
C ASP A 112 -0.99 -17.63 16.41
N LEU A 113 -1.88 -16.81 15.83
CA LEU A 113 -1.91 -16.49 14.41
C LEU A 113 -1.58 -15.01 14.16
N PHE A 114 -0.65 -14.79 13.22
CA PHE A 114 -0.20 -13.47 12.81
C PHE A 114 -0.75 -13.11 11.42
N PRO A 115 -0.92 -11.81 11.12
CA PRO A 115 -1.30 -11.36 9.78
C PRO A 115 -0.44 -11.95 8.66
N SER A 116 0.87 -12.09 8.88
CA SER A 116 1.78 -12.67 7.90
C SER A 116 1.51 -14.16 7.64
N THR A 117 1.07 -14.92 8.65
CA THR A 117 0.64 -16.31 8.50
C THR A 117 -0.57 -16.44 7.58
N LEU A 118 -1.58 -15.58 7.80
CA LEU A 118 -2.81 -15.56 6.99
C LEU A 118 -2.50 -15.12 5.56
N PHE A 119 -1.67 -14.08 5.40
CA PHE A 119 -1.22 -13.60 4.10
C PHE A 119 -0.49 -14.69 3.31
N ARG A 120 0.46 -15.39 3.95
CA ARG A 120 1.21 -16.49 3.36
C ARG A 120 0.28 -17.60 2.87
N ALA A 121 -0.68 -18.02 3.69
CA ALA A 121 -1.64 -19.06 3.32
C ALA A 121 -2.43 -18.68 2.06
N GLU A 122 -2.97 -17.45 2.01
CA GLU A 122 -3.71 -16.97 0.85
C GLU A 122 -2.84 -16.82 -0.39
N LEU A 123 -1.63 -16.29 -0.25
CA LEU A 123 -0.69 -16.12 -1.37
C LEU A 123 -0.34 -17.46 -2.01
N LEU A 124 0.10 -18.42 -1.20
CA LEU A 124 0.51 -19.74 -1.68
C LEU A 124 -0.68 -20.53 -2.25
N LYS A 125 -1.85 -20.39 -1.64
CA LYS A 125 -3.10 -20.94 -2.18
C LYS A 125 -3.44 -20.34 -3.53
N ALA A 126 -3.33 -19.02 -3.69
CA ALA A 126 -3.64 -18.34 -4.94
C ALA A 126 -2.67 -18.74 -6.07
N ILE A 127 -1.40 -18.97 -5.75
CA ILE A 127 -0.38 -19.41 -6.72
C ILE A 127 -0.63 -20.86 -7.14
N LYS A 128 -0.83 -21.77 -6.18
CA LYS A 128 -0.94 -23.21 -6.45
C LYS A 128 -2.33 -23.64 -6.94
N TYR A 129 -3.37 -23.02 -6.41
CA TYR A 129 -4.77 -23.34 -6.69
C TYR A 129 -5.55 -22.07 -7.05
N PRO A 130 -5.22 -21.43 -8.19
CA PRO A 130 -5.87 -20.20 -8.61
C PRO A 130 -7.38 -20.37 -8.82
N GLU A 131 -7.82 -21.59 -9.14
CA GLU A 131 -9.24 -21.95 -9.28
C GLU A 131 -10.01 -21.94 -7.95
N ILE A 132 -9.34 -22.17 -6.81
CA ILE A 132 -9.95 -22.17 -5.47
C ILE A 132 -9.84 -20.79 -4.81
N SER A 133 -9.36 -19.78 -5.54
CA SER A 133 -9.27 -18.42 -5.01
C SER A 133 -10.66 -17.87 -4.71
N TYR A 134 -10.82 -17.28 -3.53
CA TYR A 134 -12.10 -16.72 -3.06
C TYR A 134 -12.71 -15.72 -4.05
N ARG A 135 -11.87 -15.02 -4.84
CA ARG A 135 -12.30 -14.07 -5.88
C ARG A 135 -13.02 -14.70 -7.07
N LYS A 136 -12.86 -16.00 -7.34
CA LYS A 136 -13.56 -16.68 -8.44
C LYS A 136 -14.97 -17.14 -8.07
N PHE A 137 -15.28 -17.20 -6.77
CA PHE A 137 -16.57 -17.67 -6.25
C PHE A 137 -17.44 -16.55 -5.65
N CYS A 138 -16.98 -15.30 -5.70
CA CYS A 138 -17.75 -14.12 -5.32
C CYS A 138 -18.20 -13.34 -6.57
#